data_AF-A0A5C5ZBL6-F1
#
_entry.id   AF-A0A5C5ZBL6-F1
#
_cell.length_a   1.000
_cell.length_b   1.000
_cell.length_c   1.000
_cell.angle_alpha   90.00
_cell.angle_beta   90.00
_cell.angle_gamma   90.00
#
_symmetry.space_group_name_H-M   'P 1'
#
loop_
_entity.id
_entity.type
_entity.pdbx_description
1 polymer ?
#
loop_
_entity_poly.entity_id
_entity_poly.type
_entity_poly.pdbx_seq_one_letter_code
_entity_poly.pdbx_strand_id
1 'polypeptide(L)' 'MDELDPITMYELCFPGALFGETEVTCPHCDELLTVDVVDPMGQDSFQCCECGGNFDVDWGEGTVSWV' A
#
# COMPACT_ATOMS: atom_id res chain seq x y z
N MET A 1 15.53 -17.47 -16.49
CA MET A 1 15.44 -16.50 -15.38
C MET A 1 14.27 -15.64 -15.77
N ASP A 2 13.14 -15.77 -15.07
CA ASP A 2 11.91 -15.03 -15.37
C ASP A 2 12.23 -13.53 -15.51
N GLU A 3 12.15 -13.04 -16.74
CA GLU A 3 12.19 -11.63 -17.06
C GLU A 3 10.83 -11.11 -16.61
N LEU A 4 10.72 -10.65 -15.36
CA LEU A 4 9.48 -10.01 -14.91
C LEU A 4 9.16 -8.90 -15.92
N ASP A 5 8.01 -9.03 -16.59
CA ASP A 5 7.56 -8.07 -17.58
C ASP A 5 7.59 -6.66 -16.96
N PRO A 6 7.87 -5.62 -17.75
CA PRO A 6 7.98 -4.24 -17.23
C PRO A 6 6.73 -3.79 -16.46
N ILE A 7 5.59 -4.40 -16.74
CA ILE A 7 4.32 -4.23 -16.03
C ILE A 7 4.43 -4.73 -14.58
N THR A 8 4.89 -5.96 -14.38
CA THR A 8 5.08 -6.56 -13.06
C THR A 8 6.16 -5.81 -12.28
N MET A 9 7.22 -5.35 -12.95
CA MET A 9 8.27 -4.55 -12.33
C MET A 9 7.77 -3.18 -11.86
N TYR A 10 6.84 -2.57 -12.61
CA TYR A 10 6.26 -1.27 -12.27
C TYR A 10 5.39 -1.37 -11.01
N GLU A 11 4.56 -2.41 -10.90
CA GLU A 11 3.71 -2.60 -9.72
C GLU A 11 4.46 -2.97 -8.45
N LEU A 12 5.56 -3.71 -8.57
CA LEU A 12 6.46 -3.97 -7.44
C LEU A 12 7.12 -2.68 -6.93
N CYS A 13 7.30 -1.69 -7.80
CA CYS A 13 7.92 -0.41 -7.46
C CYS A 13 6.88 0.62 -6.98
N PHE A 14 5.65 0.52 -7.47
CA PHE A 14 4.52 1.38 -7.15
C PHE A 14 3.30 0.51 -6.82
N PRO A 15 3.16 0.11 -5.55
CA PRO A 15 2.09 -0.79 -5.13
C PRO A 15 0.73 -0.18 -5.46
N GLY A 16 -0.13 -0.94 -6.12
CA GLY A 16 -1.47 -0.50 -6.55
C GLY A 16 -1.52 0.38 -7.80
N ALA A 17 -0.40 0.66 -8.47
CA ALA A 17 -0.40 1.52 -9.65
C ALA A 17 -1.08 0.92 -10.91
N LEU A 18 -1.24 -0.40 -10.99
CA LEU A 18 -1.94 -1.05 -12.11
C LEU A 18 -3.27 -1.67 -11.68
N PHE A 19 -3.29 -2.42 -10.58
CA PHE A 19 -4.52 -3.03 -10.07
C PHE A 19 -5.42 -2.07 -9.29
N GLY A 20 -4.92 -0.90 -8.87
CA GLY A 20 -5.68 0.05 -8.05
C GLY A 20 -5.83 -0.39 -6.60
N GLU A 21 -5.20 -1.48 -6.20
CA GLU A 21 -5.20 -1.98 -4.82
C GLU A 21 -3.84 -2.60 -4.48
N THR A 22 -3.49 -2.59 -3.21
CA THR A 22 -2.27 -3.22 -2.70
C THR A 22 -2.45 -3.68 -1.26
N GLU A 23 -1.58 -4.59 -0.83
CA GLU A 23 -1.52 -5.05 0.54
C GLU A 23 -0.60 -4.14 1.36
N VAL A 24 -1.11 -3.63 2.47
CA VAL A 24 -0.34 -2.83 3.44
C VAL A 24 -0.47 -3.45 4.82
N THR A 25 0.63 -3.49 5.56
CA THR A 25 0.65 -4.03 6.92
C THR A 25 0.37 -2.90 7.92
N CYS A 26 -0.58 -3.11 8.82
CA CYS A 26 -0.88 -2.15 9.87
C CYS A 26 0.32 -2.02 10.83
N PRO A 27 0.85 -0.80 11.08
CA PRO A 27 2.03 -0.62 11.94
C PRO A 27 1.76 -0.88 13.42
N HIS A 28 0.50 -1.06 13.83
CA HIS A 28 0.12 -1.26 15.23
C HIS A 28 -0.18 -2.73 15.58
N CYS A 29 -0.84 -3.48 14.70
CA CYS A 29 -1.24 -4.86 14.97
C CYS A 29 -0.67 -5.89 14.00
N ASP A 30 0.19 -5.46 13.06
CA ASP A 30 0.81 -6.30 12.03
C ASP A 30 -0.20 -7.04 11.13
N GLU A 31 -1.46 -6.59 11.12
CA GLU A 31 -2.50 -7.14 10.25
C GLU A 31 -2.26 -6.71 8.81
N LEU A 32 -2.44 -7.64 7.87
CA LEU A 32 -2.34 -7.36 6.44
C LEU A 32 -3.70 -6.87 5.90
N LEU A 33 -3.74 -5.65 5.39
CA LEU A 33 -4.94 -5.04 4.84
C LEU A 33 -4.79 -4.80 3.35
N THR A 34 -5.79 -5.20 2.58
CA THR A 34 -5.92 -4.80 1.17
C THR A 34 -6.57 -3.43 1.11
N VAL A 35 -5.86 -2.47 0.54
CA VAL A 35 -6.28 -1.07 0.43
C VAL A 35 -6.29 -0.61 -1.02
N ASP A 36 -7.22 0.28 -1.35
CA ASP A 36 -7.32 0.89 -2.69
C ASP A 36 -6.30 2.02 -2.82
N VAL A 37 -5.58 2.08 -3.94
CA VAL A 37 -4.55 3.07 -4.25
C VAL A 37 -5.08 3.98 -5.35
N VAL A 38 -5.51 5.18 -4.95
CA VAL A 38 -6.05 6.17 -5.89
C VAL A 38 -4.93 6.94 -6.58
N ASP A 39 -3.88 7.30 -5.82
CA ASP A 39 -2.70 7.98 -6.34
C ASP A 39 -1.41 7.28 -5.87
N PRO A 40 -0.71 6.55 -6.75
CA PRO A 40 0.48 5.78 -6.38
C PRO A 40 1.71 6.64 -6.02
N MET A 41 1.61 7.98 -6.07
CA MET A 41 2.63 8.92 -5.59
C MET A 41 2.09 9.85 -4.49
N GLY A 42 0.88 9.58 -3.99
CA GLY A 42 0.17 10.40 -3.04
C GLY A 42 0.20 9.83 -1.62
N GLN A 43 -0.66 10.40 -0.79
CA GLN A 43 -0.95 9.91 0.56
C GLN A 43 -2.40 9.50 0.64
N ASP A 44 -2.65 8.34 1.23
CA ASP A 44 -3.98 7.85 1.55
C ASP A 44 -4.06 7.49 3.04
N SER A 45 -5.27 7.60 3.59
CA SER A 45 -5.55 7.32 5.00
C SER A 45 -6.52 6.16 5.10
N PHE A 46 -6.15 5.13 5.86
CA PHE A 46 -6.90 3.90 6.00
C PHE A 46 -7.19 3.61 7.47
N GLN A 47 -8.25 2.85 7.71
CA GLN A 47 -8.60 2.36 9.04
C GLN A 47 -8.40 0.86 9.09
N CYS A 48 -7.67 0.38 10.08
CA CYS A 48 -7.48 -1.03 10.30
C CYS A 48 -8.79 -1.67 10.81
N CYS A 49 -9.25 -2.75 10.16
CA CYS A 49 -10.44 -3.48 10.58
C CYS A 49 -10.27 -4.24 11.90
N GLU A 50 -9.05 -4.67 12.24
CA GLU A 50 -8.77 -5.46 13.44
C GLU A 50 -8.59 -4.59 14.69
N CYS A 51 -7.67 -3.62 14.65
CA CYS A 51 -7.43 -2.75 15.80
C CYS A 51 -8.33 -1.51 15.84
N GLY A 52 -9.05 -1.22 14.75
CA GLY A 52 -9.98 -0.10 14.65
C GLY A 52 -9.34 1.28 14.57
N GLY A 53 -8.01 1.36 14.53
CA GLY A 53 -7.30 2.64 14.45
C GLY A 53 -6.88 3.01 13.04
N ASN A 54 -6.42 4.25 12.91
CA ASN A 54 -6.16 4.91 11.63
C ASN A 54 -4.66 4.99 11.36
N PHE A 55 -4.29 4.82 10.10
CA PHE A 55 -2.93 4.96 9.64
C PHE A 55 -2.91 5.63 8.27
N ASP A 56 -1.88 6.43 8.05
CA ASP A 56 -1.59 7.06 6.77
C ASP A 56 -0.52 6.27 6.04
N VAL A 57 -0.67 6.15 4.72
CA VAL A 57 0.29 5.51 3.83
C VAL A 57 0.74 6.56 2.82
N ASP A 58 2.04 6.83 2.79
CA ASP A 58 2.68 7.63 1.76
C ASP A 58 3.24 6.70 0.69
N TRP A 59 2.57 6.64 -0.47
CA TRP A 59 2.99 5.79 -1.59
C TRP A 59 4.24 6.32 -2.29
N GLY A 60 4.43 7.65 -2.27
CA GLY A 60 5.60 8.30 -2.88
C GLY A 60 6.90 8.00 -2.14
N GLU A 61 6.88 7.98 -0.82
CA GLU A 61 8.02 7.60 0.05
C GLU A 61 8.00 6.12 0.44
N GLY A 62 6.89 5.42 0.24
CA GLY A 62 6.70 4.02 0.65
C GLY A 62 6.68 3.84 2.17
N THR A 63 6.15 4.83 2.90
CA THR A 63 6.16 4.86 4.37
C THR A 63 4.75 4.73 4.93
N VAL A 64 4.60 3.98 6.04
CA VAL A 64 3.34 3.85 6.76
C VAL A 64 3.49 4.47 8.14
N SER A 65 2.59 5.39 8.49
CA SER A 65 2.58 6.10 9.77
C SER A 65 1.24 5.96 10.47
N TRP A 66 1.29 5.76 11.79
CA TRP A 66 0.08 5.69 12.62
C TRP A 66 -0.41 7.09 13.02
N VAL A 67 -1.73 7.28 13.10
CA VAL A 67 -2.40 8.56 13.44
C VAL A 67 -3.03 8.54 14.83
#